data_AF-A0A2S6WNU7-F1
#
_entry.id   AF-A0A2S6WNU7-F1
#
_cell.length_a   1.000
_cell.length_b   1.000
_cell.length_c   1.000
_cell.angle_alpha   90.00
_cell.angle_beta   90.00
_cell.angle_gamma   90.00
#
_symmetry.space_group_name_H-M   'P 1'
#
loop_
_entity.id
_entity.type
_entity.pdbx_description
1 polymer ?
#
loop_
_entity_poly.entity_id
_entity_poly.type
_entity_poly.pdbx_seq_one_letter_code
_entity_poly.pdbx_strand_id
1 'polypeptide(L)' 'MTLPDPTSEWRKSSASGPENCVEVCLGRPVMVRDSKVSDGPCLAVDSAAWASFLNSLSSR' A
#
# COMPACT_ATOMS: atom_id res chain seq x y z
N MET A 1 8.00 9.64 -19.66
CA MET A 1 7.83 8.20 -19.39
C MET A 1 8.68 7.90 -18.17
N THR A 2 8.09 8.04 -16.98
CA THR A 2 8.81 7.93 -15.70
C THR A 2 9.08 6.45 -15.45
N LEU A 3 10.35 6.08 -15.32
CA LEU A 3 10.75 4.70 -15.02
C LEU A 3 10.17 4.30 -13.67
N PRO A 4 9.67 3.06 -13.48
CA PRO A 4 9.21 2.62 -12.18
C PRO A 4 10.39 2.59 -11.21
N ASP A 5 10.32 3.39 -10.14
CA ASP A 5 11.26 3.32 -9.03
C ASP A 5 11.36 1.86 -8.55
N PRO A 6 12.56 1.29 -8.36
CA PRO A 6 12.75 -0.11 -7.98
C PRO A 6 12.21 -0.46 -6.57
N THR A 7 11.56 0.48 -5.88
CA THR A 7 10.78 0.25 -4.66
C THR A 7 9.27 0.08 -4.94
N SER A 8 8.86 0.05 -6.20
CA SER A 8 7.46 -0.11 -6.63
C SER A 8 6.99 -1.58 -6.63
N GLU A 9 7.47 -2.38 -5.70
CA GLU A 9 7.02 -3.76 -5.55
C GLU A 9 5.80 -3.82 -4.63
N TRP A 10 4.72 -4.40 -5.13
CA TRP A 10 3.53 -4.67 -4.36
C TRP A 10 3.83 -5.74 -3.31
N ARG A 11 3.69 -5.39 -2.03
CA ARG A 11 3.74 -6.35 -0.93
C ARG A 11 2.33 -6.69 -0.49
N LYS A 12 1.96 -7.96 -0.64
CA LYS A 12 0.73 -8.51 -0.09
C LYS A 12 0.81 -8.61 1.44
N SER A 13 -0.27 -8.22 2.12
CA SER A 13 -0.35 -8.35 3.57
C SER A 13 -0.37 -9.83 4.00
N SER A 14 0.36 -10.16 5.06
CA SER A 14 0.31 -11.49 5.68
C SER A 14 -1.03 -11.81 6.34
N ALA A 15 -1.84 -10.78 6.65
CA ALA A 15 -3.20 -10.92 7.15
C ALA A 15 -4.24 -11.16 6.03
N SER A 16 -3.79 -11.36 4.78
CA SER A 16 -4.70 -11.63 3.67
C SER A 16 -5.38 -12.98 3.83
N GLY A 17 -6.71 -12.99 3.83
CA GLY A 17 -7.56 -14.17 3.95
C GLY A 17 -8.61 -14.26 2.84
N PRO A 18 -9.55 -15.20 2.91
CA PRO A 18 -10.54 -15.40 1.85
C PRO A 18 -11.38 -14.16 1.55
N GLU A 19 -11.64 -13.31 2.55
CA GLU A 19 -12.50 -12.13 2.42
C GLU A 19 -11.73 -10.83 2.31
N ASN A 20 -10.61 -10.67 3.05
CA ASN A 20 -9.83 -9.44 3.11
C ASN A 20 -8.44 -9.65 2.51
N CYS A 21 -8.15 -9.02 1.37
CA CYS A 21 -6.86 -9.12 0.68
C CYS A 21 -6.38 -7.73 0.27
N VAL A 22 -5.29 -7.24 0.87
CA VAL A 22 -4.72 -5.93 0.54
C VAL A 22 -3.25 -6.05 0.16
N GLU A 23 -2.83 -5.23 -0.80
CA GLU A 23 -1.43 -5.05 -1.17
C GLU A 23 -1.04 -3.58 -1.02
N VAL A 24 0.21 -3.37 -0.63
CA VAL A 24 0.78 -2.02 -0.46
C VAL A 24 2.05 -1.91 -1.28
N CYS A 25 2.18 -0.82 -2.03
CA CYS A 25 3.39 -0.42 -2.72
C CYS A 25 3.98 0.80 -2.03
N LEU A 26 5.16 0.65 -1.42
CA LEU A 26 5.82 1.70 -0.61
C LEU A 26 6.59 2.70 -1.49
N GLY A 27 5.87 3.35 -2.41
CA GLY A 27 6.37 4.43 -3.26
C GLY A 27 6.12 5.83 -2.68
N ARG A 28 6.32 6.84 -3.52
CA ARG A 28 5.95 8.24 -3.25
C ARG A 28 5.01 8.70 -4.38
N PRO A 29 3.69 8.54 -4.25
CA PRO A 29 2.93 8.21 -3.04
C PRO A 29 2.88 6.72 -2.70
N VAL A 30 2.49 6.39 -1.46
CA VAL A 30 2.20 5.01 -1.05
C VAL A 30 0.87 4.59 -1.68
N MET A 31 0.85 3.46 -2.36
CA MET A 31 -0.37 2.96 -3.01
C MET A 31 -0.91 1.74 -2.28
N VAL A 32 -2.23 1.71 -2.07
CA VAL A 32 -2.94 0.59 -1.47
C VAL A 32 -4.00 0.12 -2.44
N ARG A 33 -4.08 -1.20 -2.67
CA ARG A 33 -5.13 -1.80 -3.51
C ARG A 33 -5.66 -3.08 -2.90
N ASP A 34 -6.84 -3.47 -3.37
CA ASP A 34 -7.39 -4.80 -3.12
C ASP A 34 -6.66 -5.83 -4.00
N SER A 35 -6.14 -6.90 -3.39
CA SER A 35 -5.36 -7.91 -4.14
C SER A 35 -6.22 -8.71 -5.14
N LYS A 36 -7.55 -8.71 -5.00
CA LYS A 36 -8.46 -9.42 -5.91
C LYS A 36 -8.80 -8.57 -7.13
N VAL A 37 -8.53 -7.26 -7.09
CA VAL A 37 -8.79 -6.32 -8.19
C VAL A 37 -7.49 -5.59 -8.55
N SER A 38 -6.51 -6.35 -9.06
CA SER A 38 -5.16 -5.84 -9.39
C SER A 38 -5.15 -4.67 -10.38
N ASP A 39 -6.10 -4.67 -11.32
CA ASP A 39 -6.28 -3.64 -12.36
C ASP A 39 -7.31 -2.57 -11.96
N GLY A 40 -7.76 -2.61 -10.70
CA GLY A 40 -8.71 -1.67 -10.14
C GLY A 40 -8.06 -0.37 -9.66
N PRO A 41 -8.89 0.59 -9.21
CA PRO A 41 -8.40 1.83 -8.64
C PRO A 41 -7.55 1.58 -7.38
N CYS A 42 -6.44 2.31 -7.28
CA CYS A 42 -5.56 2.30 -6.12
C CYS A 42 -5.80 3.54 -5.26
N LEU A 43 -5.79 3.38 -3.94
CA LEU A 43 -5.75 4.50 -3.01
C LEU A 43 -4.31 5.01 -2.91
N ALA A 44 -4.07 6.24 -3.36
CA ALA A 44 -2.79 6.92 -3.21
C ALA A 44 -2.78 7.74 -1.91
N VAL A 45 -1.81 7.47 -1.06
CA VAL A 45 -1.61 8.15 0.23
C VAL A 45 -0.25 8.84 0.20
N ASP A 46 -0.22 10.12 0.56
CA ASP A 46 1.04 10.84 0.72
C ASP A 46 1.95 10.11 1.73
N SER A 47 3.24 10.06 1.44
CA SER A 47 4.20 9.29 2.26
C SER A 47 4.31 9.82 3.69
N ALA A 48 4.13 11.13 3.93
CA ALA A 48 4.13 11.69 5.28
C ALA A 48 2.84 11.33 6.03
N ALA A 49 1.70 11.35 5.35
CA ALA A 49 0.43 10.89 5.92
C ALA A 49 0.47 9.40 6.29
N TRP A 50 1.06 8.56 5.44
CA TRP A 50 1.26 7.13 5.71
C TRP A 50 2.13 6.90 6.96
N ALA A 51 3.24 7.63 7.11
CA ALA A 51 4.09 7.54 8.28
C ALA A 51 3.37 7.98 9.57
N SER A 52 2.60 9.08 9.50
CA SER A 52 1.79 9.55 10.64
C SER A 52 0.75 8.52 11.07
N PHE A 53 0.08 7.88 10.10
CA PHE A 53 -0.87 6.80 10.36
C PHE A 53 -0.22 5.63 11.10
N LEU A 54 0.92 5.11 10.61
CA LEU A 54 1.63 4.01 11.26
C LEU A 54 2.08 4.35 12.68
N ASN A 55 2.58 5.56 12.90
CA ASN A 55 2.98 6.02 14.23
C ASN A 55 1.80 6.05 15.21
N SER A 56 0.59 6.40 14.75
CA SER A 56 -0.61 6.38 15.58
C SER A 56 -1.03 4.97 16.02
N LEU A 57 -0.65 3.94 15.27
CA LEU A 57 -0.93 2.53 15.60
C LEU A 57 0.09 1.92 16.56
N SER A 58 1.28 2.51 16.65
CA SER A 58 2.39 1.99 17.47
C SER A 58 2.33 2.43 18.94
N SER A 59 1.45 3.36 19.32
CA SER A 59 1.31 3.84 20.71
C SER A 59 0.39 2.94 21.55
N ARG A 60 0.64 1.63 21.54
CA ARG A 60 -0.05 0.67 22.43
C ARG A 60 0.62 0.56 23.78
#